data_AF-A0A061HI16-F1
#
_entry.id   AF-A0A061HI16-F1
#
_cell.length_a   1.000
_cell.length_b   1.000
_cell.length_c   1.000
_cell.angle_alpha   90.00
_cell.angle_beta   90.00
_cell.angle_gamma   90.00
#
_symmetry.space_group_name_H-M   'P 1'
#
loop_
_entity.id
_entity.type
_entity.pdbx_description
1 polymer ?
#
loop_
_entity_poly.entity_id
_entity_poly.type
_entity_poly.pdbx_seq_one_letter_code
_entity_poly.pdbx_strand_id
1 'polypeptide(L)'
;MPPWSQPSDHPLKALTAIFFCWKVLLLIVASSSPGPGYDTSTNISINAQENKLPLPFRHIVEKLLRWDAVYYSVISSRGYLFEQEWAFGWGWTRLIALWTAGLQSFGFPNYDGIESLVAIVLAHASHYLSVIELFYLTLIIFPKESLTFAITSATLYIFSPAGIFLSAPYAESSCALLSFAGSIVFLKSFRRTKNTRSDAYLLLSGLLFGISTTFRSNGILNGLLLLEEAFRSLWNFRNGFELFKIRRLFATILGGFFVAAGFLLPQYLAYREYCIKNIPVQRPWCTQAIPSIYTFVQSHYWYV
;
A
#
# COMPACT_ATOMS: atom_id res chain seq x y z
N MET A 1 -6.07 -40.51 0.68
CA MET A 1 -5.82 -39.07 0.87
C MET A 1 -5.17 -38.88 2.22
N PRO A 2 -4.00 -38.24 2.32
CA PRO A 2 -3.34 -38.02 3.62
C PRO A 2 -4.20 -37.13 4.53
N PRO A 3 -4.15 -37.30 5.86
CA PRO A 3 -5.05 -36.63 6.82
C PRO A 3 -4.97 -35.09 6.82
N TRP A 4 -3.94 -34.50 6.19
CA TRP A 4 -3.78 -33.06 6.00
C TRP A 4 -4.58 -32.47 4.82
N SER A 5 -5.26 -33.32 4.02
CA SER A 5 -5.98 -32.89 2.82
C SER A 5 -7.48 -32.63 3.04
N GLN A 6 -7.95 -32.66 4.29
CA GLN A 6 -9.33 -32.27 4.62
C GLN A 6 -9.39 -30.73 4.59
N PRO A 7 -10.16 -30.12 3.67
CA PRO A 7 -10.36 -28.68 3.67
C PRO A 7 -10.97 -28.29 5.03
N SER A 8 -10.41 -27.28 5.70
CA SER A 8 -11.03 -26.77 6.92
C SER A 8 -12.47 -26.36 6.63
N ASP A 9 -13.44 -26.83 7.43
CA ASP A 9 -14.85 -26.45 7.34
C ASP A 9 -15.05 -24.91 7.47
N HIS A 10 -14.04 -24.21 7.99
CA HIS A 10 -14.01 -22.78 8.16
C HIS A 10 -12.66 -22.17 7.71
N PRO A 11 -12.42 -22.03 6.39
CA PRO A 11 -11.12 -21.61 5.86
C PRO A 11 -10.67 -20.24 6.38
N LEU A 12 -11.61 -19.30 6.54
CA LEU A 12 -11.30 -17.98 7.07
C LEU A 12 -10.86 -18.04 8.54
N LYS A 13 -11.53 -18.84 9.39
CA LYS A 13 -11.14 -18.99 10.79
C LYS A 13 -9.73 -19.56 10.91
N ALA A 14 -9.40 -20.55 10.06
CA ALA A 14 -8.07 -21.12 10.00
C ALA A 14 -7.02 -20.08 9.59
N LEU A 15 -7.25 -19.33 8.50
CA LEU A 15 -6.36 -18.25 8.05
C LEU A 15 -6.18 -17.16 9.11
N THR A 16 -7.26 -16.76 9.79
CA THR A 16 -7.21 -15.79 10.88
C THR A 16 -6.34 -16.28 12.03
N ALA A 17 -6.53 -17.54 12.47
CA ALA A 17 -5.71 -18.13 13.53
C ALA A 17 -4.23 -18.19 13.13
N ILE A 18 -3.93 -18.67 11.93
CA ILE A 18 -2.55 -18.74 11.40
C ILE A 18 -1.92 -17.34 11.35
N PHE A 19 -2.66 -16.35 10.86
CA PHE A 19 -2.20 -14.96 10.78
C PHE A 19 -1.82 -14.41 12.16
N PHE A 20 -2.71 -14.53 13.14
CA PHE A 20 -2.45 -14.02 14.49
C PHE A 20 -1.30 -14.76 15.16
N CYS A 21 -1.25 -16.09 15.06
CA CYS A 21 -0.14 -16.88 15.58
C CYS A 21 1.20 -16.43 14.98
N TRP A 22 1.25 -16.22 13.67
CA TRP A 22 2.46 -15.75 12.98
C TRP A 22 2.85 -14.33 13.39
N LYS A 23 1.89 -13.40 13.46
CA LYS A 23 2.16 -12.03 13.88
C LYS A 23 2.62 -11.95 15.34
N VAL A 24 2.00 -12.71 16.24
CA VAL A 24 2.44 -12.81 17.63
C VAL A 24 3.86 -13.37 17.71
N LEU A 25 4.17 -14.44 16.96
CA LEU A 25 5.54 -14.98 16.90
C LEU A 25 6.55 -13.93 16.42
N LEU A 26 6.26 -13.21 15.33
CA LEU A 26 7.14 -12.15 14.82
C LEU A 26 7.34 -11.03 15.84
N LEU A 27 6.27 -10.61 16.53
CA LEU A 27 6.35 -9.56 17.57
C LEU A 27 7.13 -10.03 18.80
N ILE A 28 7.00 -11.30 19.20
CA ILE A 28 7.80 -11.88 20.28
C ILE A 28 9.27 -11.90 19.87
N VAL A 29 9.60 -12.39 18.67
CA VAL A 29 10.97 -12.42 18.15
C VAL A 29 11.56 -11.00 18.10
N ALA A 30 10.80 -10.04 17.57
CA ALA A 30 11.22 -8.64 17.52
C ALA A 30 11.45 -8.05 18.92
N SER A 31 10.52 -8.28 19.84
CA SER A 31 10.56 -7.73 21.21
C SER A 31 11.69 -8.34 22.04
N SER A 32 12.00 -9.61 21.82
CA SER A 32 13.07 -10.36 22.51
C SER A 32 14.45 -10.18 21.87
N SER A 33 14.55 -9.49 20.72
CA SER A 33 15.82 -9.25 20.06
C SER A 33 16.75 -8.41 20.96
N PRO A 34 18.00 -8.84 21.21
CA PRO A 34 18.89 -8.14 22.13
C PRO A 34 19.40 -6.82 21.54
N GLY A 35 19.68 -5.88 22.43
CA GLY A 35 20.34 -4.62 22.08
C GLY A 35 19.44 -3.57 21.43
N PRO A 36 19.99 -2.35 21.24
CA PRO A 36 19.26 -1.21 20.67
C PRO A 36 19.10 -1.28 19.15
N GLY A 37 19.59 -2.34 18.48
CA GLY A 37 19.70 -2.42 17.02
C GLY A 37 20.88 -1.62 16.46
N TYR A 38 21.29 -1.92 15.23
CA TYR A 38 22.37 -1.20 14.53
C TYR A 38 21.97 0.25 14.19
N ASP A 39 20.76 0.42 13.68
CA ASP A 39 20.18 1.74 13.44
C ASP A 39 19.69 2.35 14.77
N THR A 40 20.18 3.53 15.15
CA THR A 40 19.84 4.21 16.42
C THR A 40 18.85 5.37 16.25
N SER A 41 18.42 5.68 15.02
CA SER A 41 17.57 6.82 14.69
C SER A 41 16.26 6.87 15.52
N THR A 42 15.62 5.72 15.69
CA THR A 42 14.41 5.56 16.49
C THR A 42 14.64 5.84 17.98
N ASN A 43 15.75 5.37 18.54
CA ASN A 43 16.06 5.62 19.95
C ASN A 43 16.33 7.11 20.19
N ILE A 44 17.01 7.77 19.25
CA ILE A 44 17.24 9.23 19.31
C ILE A 44 15.90 9.97 19.25
N SER A 45 15.04 9.61 18.28
CA SER A 45 13.74 10.23 18.12
C SER A 45 12.85 10.06 19.35
N ILE A 46 12.80 8.87 19.94
CA ILE A 46 11.95 8.57 21.10
C ILE A 46 12.51 9.18 22.40
N ASN A 47 13.82 9.23 22.55
CA ASN A 47 14.43 9.84 23.73
C ASN A 47 14.23 11.35 23.78
N ALA A 48 14.12 12.01 22.61
CA ALA A 48 13.82 13.43 22.49
C ALA A 48 12.35 13.80 22.81
N GLN A 49 11.47 12.81 22.98
CA GLN A 49 10.03 13.04 23.25
C GLN A 49 9.77 13.42 24.70
N GLU A 50 8.80 14.32 24.91
CA GLU A 50 8.37 14.75 26.24
C GLU A 50 7.18 13.90 26.71
N ASN A 51 6.16 13.73 25.85
CA ASN A 51 4.95 12.97 26.14
C ASN A 51 5.04 11.55 25.56
N LYS A 52 5.74 10.67 26.27
CA LYS A 52 6.07 9.33 25.78
C LYS A 52 4.87 8.38 25.78
N LEU A 53 4.83 7.53 24.77
CA LEU A 53 3.92 6.37 24.71
C LEU A 53 4.11 5.44 25.93
N PRO A 54 3.05 4.72 26.36
CA PRO A 54 3.18 3.70 27.40
C PRO A 54 4.24 2.66 27.04
N LEU A 55 5.00 2.20 28.05
CA LEU A 55 6.14 1.28 27.90
C LEU A 55 5.92 0.10 26.92
N PRO A 56 4.82 -0.67 26.97
CA PRO A 56 4.66 -1.80 26.05
C PRO A 56 4.56 -1.36 24.59
N PHE A 57 3.84 -0.28 24.31
CA PHE A 57 3.72 0.25 22.95
C PHE A 57 5.03 0.87 22.48
N ARG A 58 5.70 1.61 23.37
CA ARG A 58 7.01 2.20 23.11
C ARG A 58 8.04 1.13 22.74
N HIS A 59 8.09 0.01 23.45
CA HIS A 59 9.02 -1.09 23.15
C HIS A 59 8.76 -1.70 21.76
N ILE A 60 7.49 -1.90 21.40
CA ILE A 60 7.11 -2.40 20.07
C ILE A 60 7.53 -1.39 18.98
N VAL A 61 7.24 -0.10 19.18
CA VAL A 61 7.65 0.96 18.25
C VAL A 61 9.17 0.98 18.12
N GLU A 62 9.92 0.93 19.22
CA GLU A 62 11.38 0.88 19.21
C GLU A 62 11.92 -0.31 18.41
N LYS A 63 11.25 -1.46 18.42
CA LYS A 63 11.72 -2.65 17.69
C LYS A 63 11.28 -2.69 16.22
N LEU A 64 10.13 -2.11 15.88
CA LEU A 64 9.56 -2.16 14.52
C LEU A 64 9.86 -0.91 13.67
N LEU A 65 10.00 0.25 14.30
CA LEU A 65 10.39 1.47 13.61
C LEU A 65 11.91 1.44 13.46
N ARG A 66 12.41 0.95 12.34
CA ARG A 66 13.85 0.90 12.02
C ARG A 66 14.05 1.12 10.52
N TRP A 67 15.22 1.63 10.16
CA TRP A 67 15.64 1.90 8.80
C TRP A 67 14.65 2.88 8.12
N ASP A 68 14.32 2.58 6.88
CA ASP A 68 13.34 3.26 6.04
C ASP A 68 11.99 3.50 6.73
N ALA A 69 11.60 2.64 7.68
CA ALA A 69 10.33 2.77 8.40
C ALA A 69 10.22 4.09 9.19
N VAL A 70 11.35 4.64 9.64
CA VAL A 70 11.42 5.89 10.41
C VAL A 70 10.87 7.06 9.60
N TYR A 71 11.15 7.10 8.30
CA TYR A 71 10.69 8.16 7.42
C TYR A 71 9.17 8.22 7.36
N TYR A 72 8.47 7.08 7.31
CA TYR A 72 7.00 7.08 7.28
C TYR A 72 6.41 7.72 8.53
N SER A 73 6.98 7.49 9.71
CA SER A 73 6.51 8.12 10.95
C SER A 73 6.80 9.63 10.97
N VAL A 74 8.06 10.00 10.71
CA VAL A 74 8.51 11.40 10.73
C VAL A 74 7.77 12.26 9.70
N ILE A 75 7.61 11.76 8.47
CA ILE A 75 6.88 12.47 7.42
C ILE A 75 5.39 12.59 7.78
N SER A 76 4.81 11.62 8.47
CA SER A 76 3.40 11.69 8.89
C SER A 76 3.16 12.76 9.94
N SER A 77 4.13 13.03 10.83
CA SER A 77 3.99 14.05 11.87
C SER A 77 4.29 15.46 11.37
N ARG A 78 5.33 15.66 10.54
CA ARG A 78 5.78 17.00 10.12
C ARG A 78 5.60 17.32 8.63
N GLY A 79 5.21 16.34 7.82
CA GLY A 79 5.22 16.45 6.36
C GLY A 79 6.62 16.31 5.74
N TYR A 80 6.65 16.42 4.41
CA TYR A 80 7.88 16.36 3.62
C TYR A 80 8.68 17.65 3.77
N LEU A 81 9.93 17.54 4.20
CA LEU A 81 10.88 18.65 4.30
C LEU A 81 12.11 18.48 3.41
N PHE A 82 12.56 17.24 3.21
CA PHE A 82 13.75 16.95 2.41
C PHE A 82 13.42 16.21 1.11
N GLU A 83 14.31 16.31 0.12
CA GLU A 83 14.09 15.73 -1.22
C GLU A 83 14.03 14.20 -1.16
N GLN A 84 14.95 13.57 -0.42
CA GLN A 84 15.01 12.13 -0.26
C GLN A 84 13.75 11.53 0.36
N GLU A 85 12.98 12.32 1.12
CA GLU A 85 11.77 11.86 1.78
C GLU A 85 10.68 11.47 0.78
N TRP A 86 10.71 12.09 -0.41
CA TRP A 86 9.75 11.81 -1.47
C TRP A 86 9.84 10.39 -2.01
N ALA A 87 10.90 9.63 -1.73
CA ALA A 87 10.96 8.19 -1.99
C ALA A 87 9.92 7.39 -1.18
N PHE A 88 9.50 7.90 -0.03
CA PHE A 88 8.51 7.26 0.84
C PHE A 88 7.10 7.71 0.45
N GLY A 89 6.19 6.74 0.30
CA GLY A 89 4.86 6.91 -0.30
C GLY A 89 4.03 8.06 0.26
N TRP A 90 3.73 9.04 -0.59
CA TRP A 90 2.94 10.23 -0.25
C TRP A 90 1.54 9.91 0.27
N GLY A 91 0.83 8.98 -0.36
CA GLY A 91 -0.52 8.64 0.10
C GLY A 91 -0.50 7.91 1.43
N TRP A 92 0.53 7.10 1.70
CA TRP A 92 0.62 6.31 2.93
C TRP A 92 0.89 7.21 4.14
N THR A 93 1.82 8.16 4.02
CA THR A 93 2.12 9.13 5.11
C THR A 93 0.92 10.03 5.41
N ARG A 94 0.17 10.44 4.38
CA ARG A 94 -1.09 11.20 4.56
C ARG A 94 -2.18 10.39 5.23
N LEU A 95 -2.30 9.10 4.90
CA LEU A 95 -3.26 8.22 5.57
C LEU A 95 -2.93 8.09 7.06
N ILE A 96 -1.66 7.85 7.41
CA ILE A 96 -1.23 7.77 8.81
C ILE A 96 -1.57 9.07 9.54
N ALA A 97 -1.19 10.23 8.98
CA ALA A 97 -1.49 11.54 9.56
C ALA A 97 -3.00 11.76 9.78
N LEU A 98 -3.83 11.36 8.81
CA LEU A 98 -5.29 11.48 8.90
C LEU A 98 -5.87 10.62 10.02
N TRP A 99 -5.42 9.37 10.16
CA TRP A 99 -5.88 8.48 11.23
C TRP A 99 -5.41 8.98 12.61
N THR A 100 -4.18 9.47 12.71
CA THR A 100 -3.67 10.10 13.93
C THR A 100 -4.50 11.31 14.35
N ALA A 101 -4.77 12.24 13.42
CA ALA A 101 -5.62 13.41 13.69
C ALA A 101 -7.05 13.01 14.08
N GLY A 102 -7.58 11.95 13.47
CA GLY A 102 -8.86 11.35 13.85
C GLY A 102 -8.87 10.88 15.31
N LEU A 103 -7.85 10.11 15.73
CA LEU A 103 -7.73 9.65 17.13
C LEU A 103 -7.67 10.81 18.11
N GLN A 104 -6.88 11.84 17.82
CA GLN A 104 -6.80 13.05 18.65
C GLN A 104 -8.17 13.75 18.74
N SER A 105 -8.91 13.81 17.63
CA SER A 105 -10.26 14.39 17.61
C SER A 105 -11.27 13.58 18.44
N PHE A 106 -11.07 12.27 18.60
CA PHE A 106 -11.87 11.41 19.49
C PHE A 106 -11.43 11.48 20.97
N GLY A 107 -10.50 12.37 21.33
CA GLY A 107 -10.06 12.58 22.71
C GLY A 107 -8.98 11.62 23.18
N PHE A 108 -8.29 10.90 22.27
CA PHE A 108 -7.10 10.15 22.64
C PHE A 108 -5.97 11.12 23.06
N PRO A 109 -5.20 10.79 24.11
CA PRO A 109 -4.09 11.63 24.55
C PRO A 109 -3.07 11.84 23.43
N ASN A 110 -2.55 13.05 23.33
CA ASN A 110 -1.53 13.38 22.35
C ASN A 110 -0.15 12.90 22.85
N TYR A 111 0.23 11.68 22.46
CA TYR A 111 1.57 11.14 22.69
C TYR A 111 2.47 11.48 21.50
N ASP A 112 3.71 11.84 21.80
CA ASP A 112 4.71 12.05 20.76
C ASP A 112 5.01 10.72 20.05
N GLY A 113 4.99 10.72 18.72
CA GLY A 113 5.26 9.53 17.90
C GLY A 113 4.13 8.51 17.84
N ILE A 114 2.91 8.89 18.24
CA ILE A 114 1.68 8.09 18.07
C ILE A 114 1.48 7.65 16.61
N GLU A 115 1.94 8.42 15.63
CA GLU A 115 1.93 8.11 14.20
C GLU A 115 2.60 6.77 13.90
N SER A 116 3.67 6.44 14.63
CA SER A 116 4.39 5.17 14.48
C SER A 116 3.51 3.99 14.88
N LEU A 117 2.78 4.12 15.99
CA LEU A 117 1.85 3.09 16.47
C LEU A 117 0.67 2.96 15.50
N VAL A 118 0.10 4.07 15.05
CA VAL A 118 -0.96 4.10 14.04
C VAL A 118 -0.50 3.39 12.77
N ALA A 119 0.69 3.70 12.28
CA ALA A 119 1.25 3.08 11.09
C ALA A 119 1.48 1.56 11.25
N ILE A 120 1.97 1.10 12.41
CA ILE A 120 2.11 -0.33 12.73
C ILE A 120 0.74 -1.02 12.72
N VAL A 121 -0.27 -0.44 13.37
CA VAL A 121 -1.62 -0.99 13.41
C VAL A 121 -2.23 -1.05 12.01
N LEU A 122 -2.11 0.02 11.23
CA LEU A 122 -2.59 0.07 9.85
C LEU A 122 -1.86 -0.94 8.95
N ALA A 123 -0.56 -1.15 9.13
CA ALA A 123 0.20 -2.15 8.39
C ALA A 123 -0.27 -3.59 8.70
N HIS A 124 -0.49 -3.91 9.98
CA HIS A 124 -1.04 -5.21 10.39
C HIS A 124 -2.46 -5.44 9.87
N ALA A 125 -3.33 -4.44 10.03
CA ALA A 125 -4.70 -4.50 9.54
C ALA A 125 -4.74 -4.67 8.02
N SER A 126 -3.90 -3.91 7.30
CA SER A 126 -3.79 -4.02 5.85
C SER A 126 -3.29 -5.37 5.41
N HIS A 127 -2.29 -5.93 6.11
CA HIS A 127 -1.77 -7.26 5.79
C HIS A 127 -2.85 -8.32 5.98
N TYR A 128 -3.56 -8.30 7.11
CA TYR A 128 -4.66 -9.22 7.39
C TYR A 128 -5.75 -9.17 6.30
N LEU A 129 -6.22 -7.96 5.96
CA LEU A 129 -7.22 -7.79 4.92
C LEU A 129 -6.69 -8.24 3.55
N SER A 130 -5.43 -7.97 3.22
CA SER A 130 -4.82 -8.42 1.96
C SER A 130 -4.71 -9.95 1.88
N VAL A 131 -4.53 -10.66 2.99
CA VAL A 131 -4.57 -12.13 3.04
C VAL A 131 -5.96 -12.65 2.70
N ILE A 132 -7.01 -12.04 3.26
CA ILE A 132 -8.40 -12.39 2.96
C ILE A 132 -8.72 -12.11 1.49
N GLU A 133 -8.30 -10.96 0.97
CA GLU A 133 -8.52 -10.62 -0.43
C GLU A 133 -7.75 -11.54 -1.37
N LEU A 134 -6.50 -11.90 -1.06
CA LEU A 134 -5.75 -12.86 -1.86
C LEU A 134 -6.43 -14.23 -1.90
N PHE A 135 -6.98 -14.69 -0.77
CA PHE A 135 -7.77 -15.92 -0.71
C PHE A 135 -8.97 -15.86 -1.68
N TYR A 136 -9.77 -14.78 -1.62
CA TYR A 136 -10.91 -14.63 -2.53
C TYR A 136 -10.50 -14.42 -3.99
N LEU A 137 -9.44 -13.66 -4.24
CA LEU A 137 -8.92 -13.41 -5.57
C LEU A 137 -8.47 -14.73 -6.22
N THR A 138 -7.80 -15.59 -5.45
CA THR A 138 -7.38 -16.93 -5.90
C THR A 138 -8.59 -17.77 -6.30
N LEU A 139 -9.65 -17.79 -5.50
CA LEU A 139 -10.90 -18.49 -5.83
C LEU A 139 -11.60 -17.94 -7.09
N ILE A 140 -11.53 -16.64 -7.32
CA ILE A 140 -12.16 -16.01 -8.49
C ILE A 140 -11.35 -16.32 -9.77
N ILE A 141 -10.02 -16.25 -9.71
CA ILE A 141 -9.15 -16.45 -10.87
C ILE A 141 -9.03 -17.94 -11.24
N PHE A 142 -9.02 -18.83 -10.25
CA PHE A 142 -8.83 -20.27 -10.42
C PHE A 142 -10.06 -21.08 -9.97
N PRO A 143 -11.22 -20.93 -10.64
CA PRO A 143 -12.48 -21.54 -10.19
C PRO A 143 -12.50 -23.09 -10.29
N LYS A 144 -11.56 -23.68 -11.02
CA LYS A 144 -11.41 -25.14 -11.17
C LYS A 144 -10.49 -25.75 -10.12
N GLU A 145 -9.73 -24.92 -9.40
CA GLU A 145 -8.79 -25.39 -8.40
C GLU A 145 -9.46 -25.65 -7.06
N SER A 146 -8.81 -26.47 -6.23
CA SER A 146 -9.32 -26.83 -4.92
C SER A 146 -9.32 -25.64 -3.94
N LEU A 147 -10.22 -25.68 -2.95
CA LEU A 147 -10.20 -24.73 -1.83
C LEU A 147 -8.83 -24.71 -1.11
N THR A 148 -8.18 -25.87 -1.03
CA THR A 148 -6.83 -26.04 -0.48
C THR A 148 -5.80 -25.19 -1.22
N PHE A 149 -5.91 -25.03 -2.53
CA PHE A 149 -5.02 -24.15 -3.30
C PHE A 149 -5.12 -22.70 -2.81
N ALA A 150 -6.35 -22.16 -2.69
CA ALA A 150 -6.56 -20.81 -2.19
C ALA A 150 -6.09 -20.61 -0.75
N ILE A 151 -6.35 -21.58 0.14
CA ILE A 151 -5.85 -21.55 1.53
C ILE A 151 -4.32 -21.57 1.54
N THR A 152 -3.69 -22.42 0.72
CA THR A 152 -2.24 -22.54 0.63
C THR A 152 -1.62 -21.24 0.12
N SER A 153 -2.15 -20.64 -0.95
CA SER A 153 -1.67 -19.35 -1.47
C SER A 153 -1.75 -18.25 -0.41
N ALA A 154 -2.88 -18.14 0.30
CA ALA A 154 -3.03 -17.17 1.38
C ALA A 154 -2.09 -17.45 2.56
N THR A 155 -1.85 -18.73 2.89
CA THR A 155 -0.96 -19.14 3.98
C THR A 155 0.51 -18.86 3.65
N LEU A 156 0.94 -19.13 2.42
CA LEU A 156 2.28 -18.78 1.93
C LEU A 156 2.51 -17.26 1.95
N TYR A 157 1.46 -16.48 1.66
CA TYR A 157 1.53 -15.03 1.75
C TYR A 157 1.67 -14.55 3.21
N ILE A 158 0.96 -15.17 4.18
CA ILE A 158 1.17 -14.90 5.61
C ILE A 158 2.64 -15.12 5.99
N PHE A 159 3.22 -16.24 5.56
CA PHE A 159 4.61 -16.63 5.82
C PHE A 159 5.62 -16.03 4.83
N SER A 160 5.27 -14.97 4.11
CA SER A 160 6.17 -14.42 3.09
C SER A 160 7.54 -14.04 3.68
N PRO A 161 8.63 -14.15 2.90
CA PRO A 161 9.97 -13.81 3.37
C PRO A 161 10.13 -12.36 3.84
N ALA A 162 9.22 -11.46 3.43
CA ALA A 162 9.18 -10.10 3.93
C ALA A 162 8.94 -10.04 5.45
N GLY A 163 8.29 -11.05 6.04
CA GLY A 163 8.26 -11.28 7.49
C GLY A 163 7.92 -10.04 8.32
N ILE A 164 8.91 -9.55 9.07
CA ILE A 164 8.79 -8.40 9.97
C ILE A 164 8.52 -7.07 9.25
N PHE A 165 8.93 -6.93 7.97
CA PHE A 165 8.65 -5.73 7.18
C PHE A 165 7.14 -5.51 6.97
N LEU A 166 6.35 -6.60 6.93
CA LEU A 166 4.88 -6.53 6.87
C LEU A 166 4.22 -6.26 8.24
N SER A 167 5.01 -6.08 9.29
CA SER A 167 4.59 -5.68 10.63
C SER A 167 5.09 -4.29 11.02
N ALA A 168 6.20 -3.85 10.42
CA ALA A 168 6.74 -2.51 10.55
C ALA A 168 5.91 -1.48 9.73
N PRO A 169 6.07 -0.17 9.97
CA PRO A 169 5.22 0.89 9.39
C PRO A 169 5.50 1.20 7.90
N TYR A 170 5.63 0.14 7.12
CA TYR A 170 5.84 0.16 5.68
C TYR A 170 4.52 0.14 4.90
N ALA A 171 4.57 0.62 3.66
CA ALA A 171 3.40 0.75 2.78
C ALA A 171 3.05 -0.54 2.01
N GLU A 172 3.84 -1.60 2.15
CA GLU A 172 3.77 -2.83 1.36
C GLU A 172 2.43 -3.52 1.54
N SER A 173 2.02 -3.71 2.79
CA SER A 173 0.77 -4.37 3.16
C SER A 173 -0.46 -3.59 2.67
N SER A 174 -0.42 -2.26 2.74
CA SER A 174 -1.52 -1.39 2.32
C SER A 174 -1.60 -1.25 0.80
N CYS A 175 -0.45 -1.19 0.12
CA CYS A 175 -0.35 -1.30 -1.34
C CYS A 175 -0.90 -2.65 -1.84
N ALA A 176 -0.54 -3.76 -1.19
CA ALA A 176 -1.04 -5.09 -1.54
C ALA A 176 -2.55 -5.19 -1.36
N LEU A 177 -3.09 -4.72 -0.23
CA LEU A 177 -4.53 -4.62 0.02
C LEU A 177 -5.24 -3.88 -1.11
N LEU A 178 -4.85 -2.64 -1.40
CA LEU A 178 -5.53 -1.85 -2.44
C LEU A 178 -5.41 -2.47 -3.84
N SER A 179 -4.30 -3.17 -4.12
CA SER A 179 -4.08 -3.86 -5.39
C SER A 179 -4.96 -5.12 -5.52
N PHE A 180 -5.12 -5.90 -4.46
CA PHE A 180 -6.03 -7.05 -4.48
C PHE A 180 -7.49 -6.60 -4.52
N ALA A 181 -7.87 -5.59 -3.73
CA ALA A 181 -9.19 -4.98 -3.75
C ALA A 181 -9.54 -4.47 -5.16
N GLY A 182 -8.62 -3.70 -5.76
CA GLY A 182 -8.75 -3.18 -7.12
C GLY A 182 -8.91 -4.28 -8.16
N SER A 183 -8.19 -5.40 -8.00
CA SER A 183 -8.28 -6.57 -8.88
C SER A 183 -9.60 -7.33 -8.72
N ILE A 184 -10.09 -7.52 -7.49
CA ILE A 184 -11.41 -8.14 -7.23
C ILE A 184 -12.51 -7.28 -7.85
N VAL A 185 -12.46 -5.97 -7.67
CA VAL A 185 -13.44 -5.03 -8.23
C VAL A 185 -13.36 -5.01 -9.76
N PHE A 186 -12.15 -5.05 -10.34
CA PHE A 186 -11.94 -5.20 -11.78
C PHE A 186 -12.62 -6.45 -12.32
N LEU A 187 -12.40 -7.61 -11.69
CA LEU A 187 -13.01 -8.88 -12.07
C LEU A 187 -14.54 -8.86 -11.93
N LYS A 188 -15.08 -8.18 -10.90
CA LYS A 188 -16.54 -7.99 -10.75
C LYS A 188 -17.14 -7.20 -11.90
N SER A 189 -16.40 -6.29 -12.53
CA SER A 189 -16.88 -5.52 -13.69
C SER A 189 -17.30 -6.43 -14.86
N PHE A 190 -16.65 -7.57 -15.05
CA PHE A 190 -16.93 -8.50 -16.16
C PHE A 190 -18.21 -9.31 -15.99
N ARG A 191 -18.78 -9.41 -14.77
CA ARG A 191 -19.98 -10.24 -14.54
C ARG A 191 -21.26 -9.61 -15.11
N ARG A 192 -21.28 -8.30 -15.37
CA ARG A 192 -22.48 -7.54 -15.81
C ARG A 192 -22.16 -6.46 -16.85
N THR A 193 -21.39 -6.81 -17.89
CA THR A 193 -20.77 -5.89 -18.87
C THR A 193 -21.71 -4.88 -19.54
N LYS A 194 -23.01 -5.17 -19.67
CA LYS A 194 -23.98 -4.26 -20.31
C LYS A 194 -24.56 -3.19 -19.38
N ASN A 195 -24.30 -3.24 -18.07
CA ASN A 195 -24.91 -2.35 -17.09
C ASN A 195 -23.97 -1.20 -16.67
N THR A 196 -24.50 -0.03 -16.30
CA THR A 196 -23.70 1.12 -15.75
C THR A 196 -22.89 0.74 -14.53
N ARG A 197 -23.39 -0.23 -13.75
CA ARG A 197 -22.69 -0.79 -12.59
C ARG A 197 -21.34 -1.42 -12.94
N SER A 198 -21.20 -1.98 -14.15
CA SER A 198 -19.92 -2.54 -14.62
C SER A 198 -18.86 -1.45 -14.76
N ASP A 199 -19.25 -0.31 -15.33
CA ASP A 199 -18.35 0.83 -15.51
C ASP A 199 -17.99 1.45 -14.17
N ALA A 200 -18.95 1.55 -13.24
CA ALA A 200 -18.68 2.00 -11.88
C ALA A 200 -17.64 1.11 -11.17
N TYR A 201 -17.68 -0.21 -11.39
CA TYR A 201 -16.64 -1.10 -10.89
C TYR A 201 -15.28 -0.87 -11.58
N LEU A 202 -15.24 -0.61 -12.89
CA LEU A 202 -13.98 -0.26 -13.57
C LEU A 202 -13.37 1.03 -13.00
N LEU A 203 -14.18 2.06 -12.80
CA LEU A 203 -13.74 3.32 -12.20
C LEU A 203 -13.25 3.13 -10.76
N LEU A 204 -13.99 2.37 -9.96
CA LEU A 204 -13.58 2.06 -8.59
C LEU A 204 -12.28 1.25 -8.56
N SER A 205 -12.10 0.30 -9.48
CA SER A 205 -10.86 -0.44 -9.63
C SER A 205 -9.68 0.49 -9.95
N GLY A 206 -9.83 1.38 -10.94
CA GLY A 206 -8.82 2.37 -11.28
C GLY A 206 -8.52 3.34 -10.13
N LEU A 207 -9.53 3.74 -9.35
CA LEU A 207 -9.34 4.56 -8.16
C LEU A 207 -8.51 3.83 -7.09
N LEU A 208 -8.82 2.57 -6.81
CA LEU A 208 -8.08 1.74 -5.85
C LEU A 208 -6.62 1.54 -6.29
N PHE A 209 -6.40 1.27 -7.58
CA PHE A 209 -5.05 1.18 -8.16
C PHE A 209 -4.31 2.53 -8.12
N GLY A 210 -5.00 3.65 -8.34
CA GLY A 210 -4.45 4.98 -8.19
C GLY A 210 -4.00 5.28 -6.77
N ILE A 211 -4.85 5.01 -5.77
CA ILE A 211 -4.50 5.17 -4.35
C ILE A 211 -3.32 4.25 -4.00
N SER A 212 -3.34 2.99 -4.45
CA SER A 212 -2.23 2.04 -4.28
C SER A 212 -0.90 2.63 -4.82
N THR A 213 -0.96 3.27 -5.99
CA THR A 213 0.19 3.92 -6.63
C THR A 213 0.73 5.11 -5.82
N THR A 214 -0.14 5.84 -5.10
CA THR A 214 0.32 6.90 -4.17
C THR A 214 1.03 6.35 -2.94
N PHE A 215 0.75 5.09 -2.55
CA PHE A 215 1.39 4.44 -1.39
C PHE A 215 2.74 3.88 -1.79
N ARG A 216 2.84 3.30 -2.99
CA ARG A 216 4.09 2.87 -3.60
C ARG A 216 4.02 3.08 -5.11
N SER A 217 5.03 3.71 -5.69
CA SER A 217 5.12 3.97 -7.13
C SER A 217 4.97 2.71 -7.99
N ASN A 218 5.46 1.56 -7.52
CA ASN A 218 5.29 0.26 -8.18
C ASN A 218 3.82 -0.14 -8.41
N GLY A 219 2.88 0.43 -7.65
CA GLY A 219 1.45 0.23 -7.82
C GLY A 219 0.94 0.64 -9.21
N ILE A 220 1.70 1.47 -9.95
CA ILE A 220 1.38 1.87 -11.33
C ILE A 220 1.21 0.66 -12.26
N LEU A 221 1.92 -0.45 -11.98
CA LEU A 221 1.86 -1.68 -12.78
C LEU A 221 0.47 -2.33 -12.74
N ASN A 222 -0.34 -2.08 -11.69
CA ASN A 222 -1.73 -2.52 -11.68
C ASN A 222 -2.56 -1.89 -12.82
N GLY A 223 -2.14 -0.73 -13.32
CA GLY A 223 -2.73 -0.08 -14.49
C GLY A 223 -2.67 -0.91 -15.76
N LEU A 224 -1.78 -1.92 -15.83
CA LEU A 224 -1.72 -2.86 -16.96
C LEU A 224 -3.03 -3.62 -17.16
N LEU A 225 -3.78 -3.93 -16.09
CA LEU A 225 -5.09 -4.60 -16.20
C LEU A 225 -6.11 -3.71 -16.92
N LEU A 226 -6.11 -2.41 -16.63
CA LEU A 226 -6.98 -1.45 -17.30
C LEU A 226 -6.52 -1.16 -18.73
N LEU A 227 -5.20 -1.11 -18.96
CA LEU A 227 -4.64 -0.95 -20.29
C LEU A 227 -5.03 -2.12 -21.20
N GLU A 228 -4.93 -3.35 -20.69
CA GLU A 228 -5.34 -4.56 -21.37
C GLU A 228 -6.84 -4.52 -21.73
N GLU A 229 -7.69 -4.10 -20.80
CA GLU A 229 -9.12 -3.94 -21.04
C GLU A 229 -9.44 -2.82 -22.05
N ALA A 230 -8.64 -1.75 -22.09
CA ALA A 230 -8.78 -0.68 -23.07
C ALA A 230 -8.50 -1.21 -24.48
N PHE A 231 -7.43 -2.01 -24.65
CA PHE A 231 -7.13 -2.67 -25.92
C PHE A 231 -8.22 -3.66 -26.32
N ARG A 232 -8.73 -4.48 -25.39
CA ARG A 232 -9.87 -5.38 -25.66
C ARG A 232 -11.11 -4.61 -26.09
N SER A 233 -11.43 -3.52 -25.39
CA SER A 233 -12.58 -2.66 -25.71
C SER A 233 -12.43 -1.99 -27.07
N LEU A 234 -11.23 -1.53 -27.41
CA LEU A 234 -10.89 -0.98 -28.73
C LEU A 234 -11.06 -2.02 -29.84
N TRP A 235 -10.55 -3.24 -29.63
CA TRP A 235 -10.67 -4.32 -30.60
C TRP A 235 -12.12 -4.73 -30.85
N ASN A 236 -12.96 -4.71 -29.80
CA ASN A 236 -14.38 -5.05 -29.90
C ASN A 236 -15.22 -4.09 -30.77
N PHE A 237 -14.70 -2.90 -31.12
CA PHE A 237 -15.34 -2.02 -32.10
C PHE A 237 -15.31 -2.56 -33.52
N ARG A 238 -14.42 -3.52 -33.85
CA ARG A 238 -14.46 -4.24 -35.13
C ARG A 238 -15.80 -4.96 -35.35
N ASN A 239 -16.45 -5.37 -34.26
CA ASN A 239 -17.75 -6.04 -34.27
C ASN A 239 -18.92 -5.04 -34.15
N GLY A 240 -18.72 -3.77 -34.54
CA GLY A 240 -19.75 -2.73 -34.55
C GLY A 240 -19.68 -1.74 -33.38
N PHE A 241 -20.26 -0.56 -33.62
CA PHE A 241 -20.30 0.56 -32.67
C PHE A 241 -21.58 0.53 -31.85
N GLU A 242 -21.46 0.07 -30.60
CA GLU A 242 -22.57 0.06 -29.64
C GLU A 242 -22.25 1.00 -28.48
N LEU A 243 -23.25 1.76 -27.99
CA LEU A 243 -23.06 2.78 -26.96
C LEU A 243 -22.40 2.23 -25.67
N PHE A 244 -22.74 0.99 -25.28
CA PHE A 244 -22.14 0.37 -24.09
C PHE A 244 -20.63 0.11 -24.27
N LYS A 245 -20.15 -0.17 -25.50
CA LYS A 245 -18.72 -0.36 -25.78
C LYS A 245 -17.96 0.97 -25.63
N ILE A 246 -18.55 2.06 -26.14
CA ILE A 246 -18.00 3.43 -26.00
C ILE A 246 -17.90 3.81 -24.53
N ARG A 247 -18.99 3.63 -23.78
CA ARG A 247 -19.04 3.93 -22.35
C ARG A 247 -18.04 3.10 -21.55
N ARG A 248 -17.90 1.81 -21.86
CA ARG A 248 -16.93 0.92 -21.22
C ARG A 248 -15.50 1.38 -21.50
N LEU A 249 -15.16 1.67 -22.75
CA LEU A 249 -13.85 2.21 -23.10
C LEU A 249 -13.56 3.51 -22.34
N PHE A 250 -14.52 4.44 -22.30
CA PHE A 250 -14.38 5.70 -21.58
C PHE A 250 -14.14 5.47 -20.08
N ALA A 251 -14.90 4.56 -19.45
CA ALA A 251 -14.71 4.22 -18.05
C ALA A 251 -13.34 3.59 -17.78
N THR A 252 -12.86 2.71 -18.67
CA THR A 252 -11.53 2.11 -18.55
C THR A 252 -10.42 3.16 -18.69
N ILE A 253 -10.52 4.08 -19.65
CA ILE A 253 -9.57 5.19 -19.84
C ILE A 253 -9.55 6.09 -18.60
N LEU A 254 -10.73 6.47 -18.08
CA LEU A 254 -10.84 7.27 -16.87
C LEU A 254 -10.26 6.56 -15.65
N GLY A 255 -10.48 5.25 -15.52
CA GLY A 255 -9.82 4.42 -14.51
C GLY A 255 -8.30 4.44 -14.64
N GLY A 256 -7.77 4.36 -15.87
CA GLY A 256 -6.34 4.47 -16.15
C GLY A 256 -5.76 5.84 -15.75
N PHE A 257 -6.52 6.92 -15.96
CA PHE A 257 -6.14 8.25 -15.50
C PHE A 257 -6.04 8.35 -13.97
N PHE A 258 -6.88 7.63 -13.20
CA PHE A 258 -6.71 7.57 -11.73
C PHE A 258 -5.38 6.91 -11.34
N VAL A 259 -4.96 5.86 -12.06
CA VAL A 259 -3.64 5.22 -11.85
C VAL A 259 -2.50 6.19 -12.16
N ALA A 260 -2.55 6.84 -13.32
CA ALA A 260 -1.56 7.83 -13.72
C ALA A 260 -1.50 9.01 -12.75
N ALA A 261 -2.64 9.51 -12.29
CA ALA A 261 -2.73 10.56 -11.30
C ALA A 261 -2.08 10.14 -9.97
N GLY A 262 -2.25 8.89 -9.55
CA GLY A 262 -1.60 8.35 -8.34
C GLY A 262 -0.07 8.41 -8.40
N PHE A 263 0.52 8.27 -9.59
CA PHE A 263 1.97 8.37 -9.81
C PHE A 263 2.45 9.81 -10.02
N LEU A 264 1.71 10.60 -10.80
CA LEU A 264 2.12 11.94 -11.21
C LEU A 264 1.84 13.00 -10.15
N LEU A 265 0.79 12.84 -9.33
CA LEU A 265 0.42 13.84 -8.32
C LEU A 265 1.54 14.06 -7.28
N PRO A 266 2.12 13.03 -6.64
CA PRO A 266 3.24 13.23 -5.72
C PRO A 266 4.44 13.91 -6.38
N GLN A 267 4.78 13.51 -7.61
CA GLN A 267 5.89 14.10 -8.36
C GLN A 267 5.64 15.58 -8.71
N TYR A 268 4.41 15.92 -9.07
CA TYR A 268 4.02 17.30 -9.31
C TYR A 268 4.10 18.16 -8.05
N LEU A 269 3.64 17.63 -6.91
CA LEU A 269 3.74 18.34 -5.63
C LEU A 269 5.20 18.60 -5.24
N ALA A 270 6.07 17.61 -5.42
CA ALA A 270 7.51 17.76 -5.25
C ALA A 270 8.12 18.81 -6.20
N TYR A 271 7.74 18.77 -7.48
CA TYR A 271 8.20 19.73 -8.48
C TYR A 271 7.80 21.16 -8.13
N ARG A 272 6.56 21.36 -7.65
CA ARG A 272 6.12 22.68 -7.16
C ARG A 272 6.98 23.16 -6.00
N GLU A 273 7.34 22.27 -5.08
CA GLU A 273 8.11 22.62 -3.89
C GLU A 273 9.55 23.00 -4.24
N TYR A 274 10.23 22.21 -5.07
CA TYR A 274 11.68 22.35 -5.31
C TYR A 274 12.07 23.04 -6.62
N CYS A 275 11.19 23.10 -7.61
CA CYS A 275 11.52 23.65 -8.93
C CYS A 275 10.81 24.97 -9.25
N ILE A 276 9.65 25.24 -8.63
CA ILE A 276 8.85 26.46 -8.92
C ILE A 276 9.04 27.54 -7.87
N LYS A 277 9.08 27.18 -6.58
CA LYS A 277 9.39 28.17 -5.53
C LYS A 277 10.75 28.78 -5.84
N ASN A 278 10.89 30.10 -5.67
CA ASN A 278 12.12 30.85 -5.98
C ASN A 278 13.27 30.42 -5.07
N ILE A 279 13.89 29.29 -5.40
CA ILE A 279 15.03 28.72 -4.68
C ILE A 279 16.30 29.27 -5.36
N PRO A 280 17.25 29.82 -4.59
CA PRO A 280 18.45 30.46 -5.13
C PRO A 280 19.37 29.49 -5.90
N VAL A 281 19.24 28.18 -5.69
CA VAL A 281 19.97 27.14 -6.41
C VAL A 281 18.98 26.15 -7.01
N GLN A 282 18.85 26.16 -8.34
CA GLN A 282 17.96 25.24 -9.03
C GLN A 282 18.53 23.82 -9.03
N ARG A 283 17.70 22.82 -8.71
CA ARG A 283 18.13 21.42 -8.70
C ARG A 283 18.29 20.87 -10.13
N PRO A 284 19.28 20.00 -10.39
CA PRO A 284 19.55 19.49 -11.74
C PRO A 284 18.34 18.82 -12.40
N TRP A 285 17.57 18.06 -11.63
CA TRP A 285 16.40 17.32 -12.13
C TRP A 285 15.24 18.22 -12.57
N CYS A 286 15.19 19.49 -12.11
CA CYS A 286 14.19 20.45 -12.55
C CYS A 286 14.35 20.86 -14.02
N THR A 287 15.55 20.73 -14.57
CA THR A 287 15.90 21.13 -15.95
C THR A 287 15.86 19.98 -16.95
N GLN A 288 15.61 18.75 -16.49
CA GLN A 288 15.50 17.58 -17.35
C GLN A 288 14.22 17.61 -18.20
N ALA A 289 14.24 16.98 -19.37
CA ALA A 289 13.10 16.91 -20.27
C ALA A 289 11.85 16.28 -19.61
N ILE A 290 12.07 15.29 -18.74
CA ILE A 290 11.04 14.69 -17.89
C ILE A 290 11.51 14.82 -16.44
N PRO A 291 11.10 15.87 -15.71
CA PRO A 291 11.53 16.07 -14.33
C PRO A 291 10.91 14.99 -13.44
N SER A 292 11.75 14.26 -12.71
CA SER A 292 11.34 13.16 -11.83
C SER A 292 12.11 13.22 -10.52
N ILE A 293 11.41 13.54 -9.43
CA ILE A 293 12.01 13.48 -8.10
C ILE A 293 12.41 12.05 -7.74
N TYR A 294 11.65 11.04 -8.17
CA TYR A 294 11.97 9.64 -7.87
C TYR A 294 13.31 9.23 -8.48
N THR A 295 13.50 9.51 -9.77
CA THR A 295 14.76 9.17 -10.48
C THR A 295 15.93 9.96 -9.91
N PHE A 296 15.71 11.24 -9.58
CA PHE A 296 16.73 12.05 -8.92
C PHE A 296 17.11 11.49 -7.56
N VAL A 297 16.13 11.13 -6.73
CA VAL A 297 16.39 10.62 -5.39
C VAL A 297 17.15 9.29 -5.44
N GLN A 298 16.72 8.38 -6.32
CA GLN A 298 17.41 7.10 -6.53
C GLN A 298 18.87 7.29 -6.94
N SER A 299 19.13 8.14 -7.95
CA SER A 299 20.48 8.37 -8.45
C SER A 299 21.37 9.17 -7.50
N HIS A 300 20.83 10.21 -6.85
CA HIS A 300 21.63 11.15 -6.05
C HIS A 300 21.87 10.67 -4.62
N TYR A 301 20.88 10.05 -3.98
CA TYR A 301 20.98 9.64 -2.57
C TYR A 301 21.21 8.15 -2.39
N TRP A 302 20.68 7.30 -3.29
CA TRP A 302 20.82 5.83 -3.19
C TRP A 302 21.88 5.26 -4.15
N TYR A 303 22.33 6.02 -5.15
CA TYR A 303 23.29 5.57 -6.17
C TYR A 303 22.83 4.31 -6.93
N VAL A 304 21.52 4.21 -7.20
CA VAL A 304 20.88 3.13 -7.96
C VAL A 304 20.12 3.68 -9.16
#